data_AF-A0AAV4QS04-F1
#
_entry.id   AF-A0AAV4QS04-F1
#
_cell.length_a   1.000
_cell.length_b   1.000
_cell.length_c   1.000
_cell.angle_alpha   90.00
_cell.angle_beta   90.00
_cell.angle_gamma   90.00
#
_symmetry.space_group_name_H-M   'P 1'
#
loop_
_entity.id
_entity.type
_entity.pdbx_description
1 polymer ?
#
loop_
_entity_poly.entity_id
_entity_poly.type
_entity_poly.pdbx_seq_one_letter_code
_entity_poly.pdbx_strand_id
1 'polypeptide(L)'
;MPNWICVRLCVILDLHPHPYAVTHANTCFRSIVACCLRQAAFCSTEQSSGVDVTANQDEISDHEIFQLEYDIPSKKWCVRTMQDKYWSLQSSSGIQANADKGSANSLFSMDWQEDGSVSFIANNGKFVIAKKSGHLYANGESSDQDEARFYFYLINRRSLVLKCEQGFVGYKSNTNPKLECNKAAYETIVVERDEKGLCFFKGSNGKYWNVCEDGTITVDSDVRHGFFIELREPSKLCIKTAHGSYVMAEKNGTFKVNGASYDTATFWEY
;
A
#
# COMPACT_ATOMS: atom_id res chain seq x y z
N MET A 1 -31.97 17.13 -17.20
CA MET A 1 -30.99 17.66 -16.22
C MET A 1 -31.75 18.10 -14.98
N PRO A 2 -31.24 17.95 -13.73
CA PRO A 2 -29.87 17.59 -13.34
C PRO A 2 -29.72 16.49 -12.24
N ASN A 3 -28.47 16.05 -12.05
CA ASN A 3 -27.78 15.56 -10.83
C ASN A 3 -28.21 14.29 -10.06
N TRP A 4 -27.34 13.27 -10.10
CA TRP A 4 -27.05 12.31 -9.01
C TRP A 4 -25.54 12.01 -9.05
N ILE A 5 -24.70 12.80 -8.39
CA ILE A 5 -24.14 12.59 -7.03
C ILE A 5 -23.56 11.18 -6.84
N CYS A 6 -22.24 11.10 -7.09
CA CYS A 6 -21.34 10.04 -6.68
C CYS A 6 -21.01 10.20 -5.19
N VAL A 7 -21.48 9.30 -4.31
CA VAL A 7 -21.05 9.24 -2.89
C VAL A 7 -21.05 7.79 -2.39
N ARG A 8 -19.86 7.35 -1.97
CA ARG A 8 -19.51 6.36 -0.92
C ARG A 8 -20.10 4.94 -0.97
N LEU A 9 -19.18 3.97 -0.96
CA LEU A 9 -19.23 2.90 0.04
C LEU A 9 -17.82 2.61 0.59
N CYS A 10 -17.42 3.41 1.59
CA CYS A 10 -16.39 3.03 2.56
C CYS A 10 -17.06 3.05 3.94
N VAL A 11 -17.69 1.94 4.30
CA VAL A 11 -18.23 1.66 5.64
C VAL A 11 -18.12 0.16 5.86
N ILE A 12 -17.13 -0.30 6.61
CA ILE A 12 -17.29 -1.35 7.63
C ILE A 12 -16.18 -1.12 8.67
N LEU A 13 -16.42 -0.24 9.63
CA LEU A 13 -15.94 -0.35 11.02
C LEU A 13 -16.84 0.58 11.84
N ASP A 14 -17.90 -0.01 12.39
CA ASP A 14 -18.59 0.35 13.63
C ASP A 14 -20.02 -0.19 13.55
N LEU A 15 -20.28 -1.29 14.26
CA LEU A 15 -21.49 -1.56 15.04
C LEU A 15 -21.25 -2.86 15.84
N HIS A 16 -21.75 -2.89 17.07
CA HIS A 16 -21.52 -3.86 18.14
C HIS A 16 -21.46 -5.36 17.78
N PRO A 17 -20.75 -6.18 18.58
CA PRO A 17 -20.61 -7.61 18.34
C PRO A 17 -21.90 -8.34 18.70
N HIS A 18 -22.65 -8.81 17.70
CA HIS A 18 -23.57 -9.93 17.89
C HIS A 18 -22.82 -11.23 17.60
N PRO A 19 -22.78 -12.19 18.54
CA PRO A 19 -22.28 -13.52 18.25
C PRO A 19 -23.30 -14.21 17.33
N TYR A 20 -22.85 -15.12 16.47
CA TYR A 20 -23.65 -15.87 15.48
C TYR A 20 -23.84 -15.19 14.12
N ALA A 21 -22.74 -14.93 13.41
CA ALA A 21 -22.72 -14.94 11.94
C ALA A 21 -21.32 -15.37 11.44
N VAL A 22 -21.04 -16.67 11.54
CA VAL A 22 -19.88 -17.29 10.86
C VAL A 22 -20.44 -18.05 9.66
N THR A 23 -20.50 -17.40 8.50
CA THR A 23 -20.55 -18.06 7.18
C THR A 23 -20.15 -17.08 6.08
N HIS A 24 -18.96 -17.30 5.50
CA HIS A 24 -18.51 -16.82 4.19
C HIS A 24 -18.52 -15.30 3.90
N ALA A 25 -18.04 -14.48 4.83
CA ALA A 25 -17.52 -13.17 4.45
C ALA A 25 -16.08 -13.34 3.92
N ASN A 26 -15.93 -13.58 2.62
CA ASN A 26 -14.69 -13.20 1.92
C ASN A 26 -14.66 -11.66 1.93
N THR A 27 -14.25 -11.09 3.05
CA THR A 27 -14.00 -9.65 3.18
C THR A 27 -12.90 -9.33 2.18
N CYS A 28 -13.30 -8.79 1.04
CA CYS A 28 -12.40 -8.30 0.02
C CYS A 28 -11.67 -7.11 0.65
N PHE A 29 -10.47 -7.34 1.20
CA PHE A 29 -9.58 -6.28 1.63
C PHE A 29 -9.10 -5.58 0.36
N ARG A 30 -9.82 -4.52 -0.01
CA ARG A 30 -9.60 -3.74 -1.23
C ARG A 30 -8.65 -2.62 -0.89
N SER A 31 -7.35 -2.85 -1.07
CA SER A 31 -6.39 -1.75 -0.97
C SER A 31 -6.49 -0.89 -2.23
N ILE A 32 -6.86 0.37 -2.02
CA ILE A 32 -6.96 1.37 -3.08
C ILE A 32 -5.68 2.19 -3.08
N VAL A 33 -5.03 2.20 -4.23
CA VAL A 33 -3.63 2.57 -4.41
C VAL A 33 -3.53 3.52 -5.58
N ALA A 34 -2.78 4.60 -5.42
CA ALA A 34 -2.23 5.32 -6.56
C ALA A 34 -0.80 4.82 -6.79
N CYS A 35 -0.49 4.51 -8.04
CA CYS A 35 0.83 4.08 -8.47
C CYS A 35 1.46 5.22 -9.26
N CYS A 36 2.51 5.83 -8.73
CA CYS A 36 3.21 6.96 -9.36
C CYS A 36 4.54 6.49 -9.94
N LEU A 37 4.83 6.83 -11.19
CA LEU A 37 6.18 6.74 -11.73
C LEU A 37 6.84 8.10 -11.57
N ARG A 38 8.07 8.09 -11.05
CA ARG A 38 9.03 9.20 -11.01
C ARG A 38 8.41 10.61 -11.09
N GLN A 39 8.28 11.25 -9.91
CA GLN A 39 7.96 12.67 -9.72
C GLN A 39 6.82 13.19 -10.60
N ALA A 40 5.65 13.28 -9.99
CA ALA A 40 4.43 13.90 -10.49
C ALA A 40 3.59 13.09 -11.48
N ALA A 41 4.08 12.07 -12.17
CA ALA A 41 3.26 11.32 -13.13
C ALA A 41 2.57 10.07 -12.54
N PHE A 42 1.24 10.08 -12.42
CA PHE A 42 0.44 8.94 -12.00
C PHE A 42 0.01 8.07 -13.19
N CYS A 43 0.02 6.75 -12.99
CA CYS A 43 -0.55 5.79 -13.94
C CYS A 43 -2.05 6.09 -14.11
N SER A 44 -2.53 6.17 -15.34
CA SER A 44 -3.88 6.60 -15.69
C SER A 44 -4.43 5.82 -16.87
N THR A 45 -5.76 5.81 -16.99
CA THR A 45 -6.51 5.33 -18.16
C THR A 45 -7.16 6.46 -18.97
N GLU A 46 -6.96 7.73 -18.58
CA GLU A 46 -7.73 8.86 -19.12
C GLU A 46 -7.41 9.18 -20.60
N GLN A 47 -6.13 9.26 -20.96
CA GLN A 47 -5.70 9.80 -22.26
C GLN A 47 -5.65 8.77 -23.41
N SER A 48 -5.86 7.49 -23.13
CA SER A 48 -5.63 6.36 -24.05
C SER A 48 -6.91 5.69 -24.56
N SER A 49 -7.93 6.48 -24.92
CA SER A 49 -9.29 5.99 -25.25
C SER A 49 -9.89 5.03 -24.20
N GLY A 50 -9.35 5.00 -22.97
CA GLY A 50 -9.75 4.10 -21.88
C GLY A 50 -9.09 2.71 -21.90
N VAL A 51 -8.10 2.46 -22.76
CA VAL A 51 -7.55 1.11 -22.99
C VAL A 51 -6.11 0.93 -22.51
N ASP A 52 -5.18 1.82 -22.86
CA ASP A 52 -3.77 1.68 -22.44
C ASP A 52 -3.52 2.34 -21.08
N VAL A 53 -2.54 1.87 -20.32
CA VAL A 53 -2.12 2.55 -19.10
C VAL A 53 -0.94 3.47 -19.41
N THR A 54 -1.04 4.74 -19.01
CA THR A 54 0.00 5.75 -19.18
C THR A 54 0.35 6.44 -17.87
N ALA A 55 1.63 6.68 -17.59
CA ALA A 55 2.05 7.48 -16.45
C ALA A 55 2.42 8.89 -16.89
N ASN A 56 1.44 9.79 -16.90
CA ASN A 56 1.60 11.16 -17.43
C ASN A 56 0.65 12.20 -16.82
N GLN A 57 -0.04 11.86 -15.71
CA GLN A 57 -0.97 12.78 -15.04
C GLN A 57 -0.34 13.38 -13.79
N ASP A 58 -0.53 14.69 -13.58
CA ASP A 58 0.02 15.43 -12.43
C ASP A 58 -0.90 15.47 -11.20
N GLU A 59 -2.15 15.04 -11.36
CA GLU A 59 -3.17 15.01 -10.31
C GLU A 59 -3.68 13.59 -10.07
N ILE A 60 -4.11 13.29 -8.85
CA ILE A 60 -4.78 12.03 -8.52
C ILE A 60 -6.29 12.24 -8.61
N SER A 61 -6.90 11.77 -9.69
CA SER A 61 -8.36 11.59 -9.82
C SER A 61 -8.73 10.11 -9.64
N ASP A 62 -9.99 9.75 -9.89
CA ASP A 62 -10.43 8.35 -9.86
C ASP A 62 -9.73 7.49 -10.94
N HIS A 63 -9.21 8.10 -12.02
CA HIS A 63 -8.51 7.42 -13.11
C HIS A 63 -7.07 7.01 -12.76
N GLU A 64 -6.49 7.61 -11.72
CA GLU A 64 -5.15 7.32 -11.20
C GLU A 64 -5.17 6.39 -9.99
N ILE A 65 -6.38 5.98 -9.60
CA ILE A 65 -6.65 5.17 -8.43
C ILE A 65 -7.01 3.76 -8.89
N PHE A 66 -6.17 2.80 -8.50
CA PHE A 66 -6.36 1.39 -8.76
C PHE A 66 -6.63 0.64 -7.48
N GLN A 67 -7.40 -0.44 -7.58
CA GLN A 67 -7.57 -1.36 -6.48
C GLN A 67 -6.66 -2.57 -6.69
N LEU A 68 -5.78 -2.82 -5.72
CA LEU A 68 -4.99 -4.04 -5.68
C LEU A 68 -5.81 -5.17 -5.08
N GLU A 69 -5.93 -6.27 -5.84
CA GLU A 69 -6.58 -7.50 -5.39
C GLU A 69 -5.56 -8.62 -5.34
N TYR A 70 -5.38 -9.23 -4.16
CA TYR A 70 -4.47 -10.36 -4.01
C TYR A 70 -5.13 -11.65 -4.43
N ASP A 71 -4.49 -12.38 -5.33
CA ASP A 71 -4.86 -13.73 -5.71
C ASP A 71 -4.12 -14.74 -4.83
N ILE A 72 -4.85 -15.32 -3.87
CA ILE A 72 -4.31 -16.25 -2.88
C ILE A 72 -3.61 -17.46 -3.52
N PRO A 73 -4.19 -18.13 -4.55
CA PRO A 73 -3.56 -19.30 -5.16
C PRO A 73 -2.21 -19.00 -5.82
N SER A 74 -2.10 -17.90 -6.57
CA SER A 74 -0.87 -17.54 -7.27
C SER A 74 0.10 -16.70 -6.44
N LYS A 75 -0.35 -16.14 -5.32
CA LYS A 75 0.38 -15.16 -4.50
C LYS A 75 0.80 -13.92 -5.29
N LYS A 76 -0.07 -13.48 -6.21
CA LYS A 76 0.14 -12.33 -7.10
C LYS A 76 -0.98 -11.31 -6.94
N TRP A 77 -0.80 -10.15 -7.55
CA TRP A 77 -1.71 -9.03 -7.49
C TRP A 77 -2.36 -8.79 -8.84
N CYS A 78 -3.65 -8.50 -8.80
CA CYS A 78 -4.41 -7.90 -9.89
C CYS A 78 -4.53 -6.40 -9.64
N VAL A 79 -4.36 -5.59 -10.69
CA VAL A 79 -4.53 -4.12 -10.63
C VAL A 79 -5.85 -3.76 -11.32
N ARG A 80 -6.87 -3.42 -10.53
CA ARG A 80 -8.23 -3.15 -11.01
C ARG A 80 -8.49 -1.65 -11.12
N THR A 81 -9.12 -1.23 -12.20
CA THR A 81 -9.54 0.15 -12.48
C THR A 81 -10.90 0.48 -11.86
N MET A 82 -11.27 1.76 -11.86
CA MET A 82 -12.61 2.21 -11.47
C MET A 82 -13.73 1.64 -12.37
N GLN A 83 -13.43 1.33 -13.65
CA GLN A 83 -14.37 0.71 -14.59
C GLN A 83 -14.50 -0.82 -14.44
N ASP A 84 -13.98 -1.40 -13.36
CA ASP A 84 -13.98 -2.84 -13.10
C ASP A 84 -13.24 -3.68 -14.16
N LYS A 85 -12.28 -3.04 -14.83
CA LYS A 85 -11.32 -3.69 -15.74
C LYS A 85 -9.96 -3.85 -15.08
N TYR A 86 -9.17 -4.79 -15.57
CA TYR A 86 -7.88 -5.14 -14.97
C TYR A 86 -6.73 -4.82 -15.91
N TRP A 87 -5.60 -4.42 -15.33
CA TRP A 87 -4.33 -4.44 -16.04
C TRP A 87 -4.08 -5.84 -16.60
N SER A 88 -3.55 -5.92 -17.81
CA SER A 88 -3.31 -7.17 -18.51
C SER A 88 -2.18 -7.01 -19.50
N LEU A 89 -1.24 -7.96 -19.43
CA LEU A 89 -0.17 -8.13 -20.39
C LEU A 89 -0.70 -8.54 -21.76
N GLN A 90 -0.37 -7.74 -22.78
CA GLN A 90 -0.67 -8.01 -24.18
C GLN A 90 0.47 -8.73 -24.89
N SER A 91 0.17 -9.33 -26.05
CA SER A 91 1.16 -10.03 -26.89
C SER A 91 2.31 -9.13 -27.36
N SER A 92 2.06 -7.83 -27.52
CA SER A 92 3.06 -6.79 -27.84
C SER A 92 3.92 -6.37 -26.64
N SER A 93 3.78 -7.05 -25.50
CA SER A 93 4.32 -6.67 -24.18
C SER A 93 3.75 -5.38 -23.60
N GLY A 94 2.78 -4.72 -24.25
CA GLY A 94 2.09 -3.56 -23.66
C GLY A 94 1.21 -3.97 -22.48
N ILE A 95 1.00 -3.05 -21.52
CA ILE A 95 0.02 -3.22 -20.44
C ILE A 95 -1.22 -2.38 -20.74
N GLN A 96 -2.38 -3.05 -20.79
CA GLN A 96 -3.69 -2.45 -21.02
C GLN A 96 -4.61 -2.69 -19.85
N ALA A 97 -5.61 -1.84 -19.66
CA ALA A 97 -6.55 -1.89 -18.55
C ALA A 97 -8.00 -2.15 -19.00
N ASN A 98 -8.19 -3.11 -19.92
CA ASN A 98 -9.49 -3.47 -20.49
C ASN A 98 -9.92 -4.92 -20.22
N ALA A 99 -9.10 -5.71 -19.51
CA ALA A 99 -9.35 -7.13 -19.31
C ALA A 99 -10.43 -7.38 -18.24
N ASP A 100 -11.17 -8.48 -18.42
CA ASP A 100 -12.03 -9.03 -17.37
C ASP A 100 -11.21 -9.84 -16.36
N LYS A 101 -11.79 -10.09 -15.19
CA LYS A 101 -11.14 -10.87 -14.12
C LYS A 101 -10.87 -12.31 -14.57
N GLY A 102 -9.73 -12.86 -14.14
CA GLY A 102 -9.43 -14.30 -14.25
C GLY A 102 -8.37 -14.67 -15.29
N SER A 103 -7.80 -13.69 -16.01
CA SER A 103 -6.66 -13.94 -16.90
C SER A 103 -5.35 -14.04 -16.12
N ALA A 104 -4.51 -15.03 -16.47
CA ALA A 104 -3.14 -15.11 -15.92
C ALA A 104 -2.28 -13.90 -16.32
N ASN A 105 -2.60 -13.25 -17.45
CA ASN A 105 -1.91 -12.03 -17.89
C ASN A 105 -2.26 -10.80 -17.05
N SER A 106 -3.27 -10.89 -16.18
CA SER A 106 -3.64 -9.85 -15.20
C SER A 106 -2.99 -10.05 -13.84
N LEU A 107 -2.15 -11.07 -13.69
CA LEU A 107 -1.42 -11.35 -12.45
C LEU A 107 -0.01 -10.76 -12.51
N PHE A 108 0.30 -9.93 -11.50
CA PHE A 108 1.60 -9.27 -11.34
C PHE A 108 2.21 -9.61 -9.98
N SER A 109 3.49 -9.94 -9.96
CA SER A 109 4.24 -9.95 -8.70
C SER A 109 4.69 -8.52 -8.37
N MET A 110 4.83 -8.20 -7.08
CA MET A 110 5.38 -6.94 -6.61
C MET A 110 6.74 -7.18 -5.97
N ASP A 111 7.73 -6.40 -6.37
CA ASP A 111 9.11 -6.48 -5.87
C ASP A 111 9.50 -5.14 -5.24
N TRP A 112 9.58 -5.12 -3.91
CA TRP A 112 9.82 -3.91 -3.11
C TRP A 112 11.32 -3.64 -2.95
N GLN A 113 11.74 -2.42 -3.27
CA GLN A 113 13.14 -2.00 -3.29
C GLN A 113 13.54 -1.28 -2.00
N GLU A 114 14.84 -1.14 -1.75
CA GLU A 114 15.38 -0.48 -0.55
C GLU A 114 14.91 0.98 -0.43
N ASP A 115 14.82 1.69 -1.55
CA ASP A 115 14.43 3.10 -1.63
C ASP A 115 12.91 3.35 -1.47
N GLY A 116 12.14 2.31 -1.16
CA GLY A 116 10.68 2.38 -0.98
C GLY A 116 9.88 2.32 -2.27
N SER A 117 10.54 2.26 -3.43
CA SER A 117 9.87 1.97 -4.68
C SER A 117 9.45 0.49 -4.77
N VAL A 118 8.52 0.21 -5.69
CA VAL A 118 8.04 -1.12 -6.02
C VAL A 118 8.11 -1.31 -7.53
N SER A 119 8.54 -2.49 -7.96
CA SER A 119 8.49 -2.90 -9.35
C SER A 119 7.39 -3.94 -9.54
N PHE A 120 6.69 -3.91 -10.68
CA PHE A 120 5.74 -4.95 -11.06
C PHE A 120 6.39 -5.93 -12.01
N ILE A 121 6.20 -7.22 -11.79
CA ILE A 121 6.68 -8.30 -12.67
C ILE A 121 5.46 -8.95 -13.31
N ALA A 122 5.35 -8.87 -14.63
CA ALA A 122 4.23 -9.42 -15.38
C ALA A 122 4.38 -10.94 -15.58
N ASN A 123 3.35 -11.57 -16.16
CA ASN A 123 3.32 -13.03 -16.33
C ASN A 123 4.37 -13.58 -17.32
N ASN A 124 4.98 -12.74 -18.15
CA ASN A 124 6.14 -13.11 -18.98
C ASN A 124 7.47 -13.08 -18.20
N GLY A 125 7.46 -12.81 -16.90
CA GLY A 125 8.63 -12.73 -16.04
C GLY A 125 9.45 -11.45 -16.19
N LYS A 126 8.98 -10.48 -16.98
CA LYS A 126 9.66 -9.20 -17.19
C LYS A 126 9.09 -8.11 -16.29
N PHE A 127 9.92 -7.13 -15.97
CA PHE A 127 9.51 -5.95 -15.23
C PHE A 127 8.66 -5.05 -16.11
N VAL A 128 7.60 -4.49 -15.52
CA VAL A 128 6.80 -3.43 -16.15
C VAL A 128 7.61 -2.13 -16.06
N ILE A 129 7.81 -1.48 -17.19
CA ILE A 129 8.48 -0.18 -17.30
C ILE A 129 7.54 0.85 -17.91
N ALA A 130 7.74 2.11 -17.56
CA ALA A 130 7.16 3.23 -18.30
C ALA A 130 8.14 3.75 -19.34
N LYS A 131 7.72 3.76 -20.60
CA LYS A 131 8.48 4.42 -21.65
C LYS A 131 8.42 5.94 -21.48
N LYS A 132 9.31 6.66 -22.18
CA LYS A 132 9.28 8.13 -22.24
C LYS A 132 7.93 8.71 -22.69
N SER A 133 7.12 7.92 -23.39
CA SER A 133 5.75 8.24 -23.80
C SER A 133 4.70 8.04 -22.70
N GLY A 134 5.07 7.61 -21.50
CA GLY A 134 4.16 7.25 -20.40
C GLY A 134 3.59 5.83 -20.49
N HIS A 135 3.46 5.25 -21.69
CA HIS A 135 2.94 3.89 -21.88
C HIS A 135 3.74 2.82 -21.12
N LEU A 136 3.01 1.89 -20.52
CA LEU A 136 3.56 0.76 -19.76
C LEU A 136 3.84 -0.46 -20.65
N TYR A 137 5.01 -1.07 -20.49
CA TYR A 137 5.42 -2.29 -21.18
C TYR A 137 6.13 -3.27 -20.23
N ALA A 138 5.83 -4.56 -20.34
CA ALA A 138 6.53 -5.63 -19.61
C ALA A 138 7.72 -6.16 -20.40
N ASN A 139 8.76 -5.35 -20.53
CA ASN A 139 10.01 -5.71 -21.19
C ASN A 139 11.26 -5.20 -20.45
N GLY A 140 11.11 -4.80 -19.18
CA GLY A 140 12.22 -4.50 -18.30
C GLY A 140 12.95 -5.77 -17.88
N GLU A 141 14.26 -5.64 -17.70
CA GLU A 141 15.18 -6.72 -17.37
C GLU A 141 15.55 -6.76 -15.89
N SER A 142 15.49 -5.61 -15.19
CA SER A 142 15.75 -5.53 -13.75
C SER A 142 14.95 -4.42 -13.06
N SER A 143 14.76 -4.55 -11.75
CA SER A 143 14.18 -3.51 -10.88
C SER A 143 15.10 -2.29 -10.68
N ASP A 144 16.40 -2.44 -10.99
CA ASP A 144 17.36 -1.35 -10.94
C ASP A 144 17.07 -0.27 -11.99
N GLN A 145 16.35 -0.63 -13.05
CA GLN A 145 15.94 0.32 -14.08
C GLN A 145 14.99 1.35 -13.49
N ASP A 146 15.39 2.60 -13.65
CA ASP A 146 14.64 3.76 -13.18
C ASP A 146 13.20 3.81 -13.70
N GLU A 147 12.99 3.36 -14.94
CA GLU A 147 11.68 3.26 -15.58
C GLU A 147 10.80 2.13 -15.03
N ALA A 148 11.39 1.19 -14.28
CA ALA A 148 10.68 0.09 -13.61
C ALA A 148 10.26 0.43 -12.17
N ARG A 149 10.64 1.61 -11.65
CA ARG A 149 10.39 2.00 -10.26
C ARG A 149 9.11 2.81 -10.12
N PHE A 150 8.16 2.24 -9.39
CA PHE A 150 6.91 2.88 -9.05
C PHE A 150 6.87 3.22 -7.56
N TYR A 151 6.10 4.23 -7.18
CA TYR A 151 5.87 4.61 -5.80
C TYR A 151 4.43 4.31 -5.41
N PHE A 152 4.30 3.66 -4.27
CA PHE A 152 3.03 3.20 -3.73
C PHE A 152 2.44 4.25 -2.77
N TYR A 153 1.18 4.61 -3.00
CA TYR A 153 0.41 5.43 -2.07
C TYR A 153 -0.87 4.73 -1.66
N LEU A 154 -1.05 4.55 -0.35
CA LEU A 154 -2.31 4.08 0.20
C LEU A 154 -3.31 5.25 0.29
N ILE A 155 -4.20 5.38 -0.70
CA ILE A 155 -5.05 6.58 -0.85
C ILE A 155 -6.30 6.52 0.03
N ASN A 156 -6.91 5.34 0.16
CA ASN A 156 -8.18 5.18 0.87
C ASN A 156 -8.03 4.91 2.38
N ARG A 157 -6.84 5.14 2.94
CA ARG A 157 -6.56 5.05 4.37
C ARG A 157 -5.76 6.27 4.83
N ARG A 158 -6.48 7.35 5.14
CA ARG A 158 -5.89 8.52 5.84
C ARG A 158 -5.44 8.22 7.27
N SER A 159 -5.91 7.09 7.81
CA SER A 159 -5.54 6.59 9.13
C SER A 159 -5.43 5.07 9.10
N LEU A 160 -4.55 4.53 9.95
CA LEU A 160 -4.29 3.10 10.13
C LEU A 160 -4.56 2.69 11.58
N VAL A 161 -4.96 1.44 11.74
CA VAL A 161 -4.93 0.72 13.00
C VAL A 161 -4.08 -0.51 12.76
N LEU A 162 -2.99 -0.67 13.51
CA LEU A 162 -2.06 -1.78 13.30
C LEU A 162 -2.28 -2.87 14.33
N LYS A 163 -2.22 -4.11 13.90
CA LYS A 163 -2.32 -5.28 14.77
C LYS A 163 -1.35 -6.37 14.34
N CYS A 164 -0.77 -7.07 15.31
CA CYS A 164 -0.02 -8.29 15.10
C CYS A 164 -0.63 -9.43 15.93
N GLU A 165 0.03 -10.59 15.97
CA GLU A 165 -0.45 -11.76 16.72
C GLU A 165 -0.60 -11.50 18.23
N GLN A 166 0.14 -10.54 18.78
CA GLN A 166 0.13 -10.22 20.21
C GLN A 166 -0.97 -9.24 20.62
N GLY A 167 -1.57 -8.52 19.66
CA GLY A 167 -2.56 -7.49 19.92
C GLY A 167 -2.42 -6.26 19.03
N PHE A 168 -3.10 -5.19 19.42
CA PHE A 168 -3.06 -3.91 18.72
C PHE A 168 -1.81 -3.12 19.10
N VAL A 169 -1.39 -2.26 18.16
CA VAL A 169 -0.44 -1.17 18.43
C VAL A 169 -1.17 -0.05 19.16
N GLY A 170 -0.63 0.37 20.30
CA GLY A 170 -1.16 1.46 21.11
C GLY A 170 -0.17 1.96 22.14
N TYR A 171 -0.51 3.05 22.82
CA TYR A 171 0.35 3.61 23.87
C TYR A 171 0.56 2.62 25.02
N LYS A 172 1.77 2.60 25.56
CA LYS A 172 2.13 1.83 26.76
C LYS A 172 1.18 2.15 27.91
N SER A 173 0.92 3.43 28.13
CA SER A 173 -0.08 3.97 29.04
C SER A 173 -0.54 5.36 28.56
N ASN A 174 -1.65 5.89 29.09
CA ASN A 174 -2.21 7.18 28.67
C ASN A 174 -1.25 8.38 28.84
N THR A 175 -0.23 8.26 29.70
CA THR A 175 0.76 9.31 29.95
C THR A 175 2.12 9.02 29.33
N ASN A 176 2.28 7.86 28.68
CA ASN A 176 3.55 7.43 28.09
C ASN A 176 3.42 7.39 26.56
N PRO A 177 4.17 8.23 25.83
CA PRO A 177 4.07 8.32 24.37
C PRO A 177 4.64 7.09 23.65
N LYS A 178 5.32 6.17 24.35
CA LYS A 178 5.86 4.93 23.78
C LYS A 178 4.76 4.00 23.31
N LEU A 179 4.92 3.47 22.10
CA LEU A 179 4.03 2.45 21.55
C LEU A 179 4.47 1.03 21.94
N GLU A 180 3.48 0.16 22.09
CA GLU A 180 3.60 -1.29 22.32
C GLU A 180 2.59 -1.99 21.38
N CYS A 181 2.83 -3.26 21.05
CA CYS A 181 2.01 -4.02 20.10
C CYS A 181 1.28 -5.23 20.71
N ASN A 182 1.09 -5.23 22.02
CA ASN A 182 0.37 -6.26 22.78
C ASN A 182 -0.86 -5.68 23.50
N LYS A 183 -1.46 -4.62 22.94
CA LYS A 183 -2.53 -3.88 23.59
C LYS A 183 -3.89 -4.43 23.20
N ALA A 184 -4.84 -4.34 24.14
CA ALA A 184 -6.24 -4.66 23.88
C ALA A 184 -6.97 -3.53 23.13
N ALA A 185 -6.55 -2.28 23.35
CA ALA A 185 -7.06 -1.10 22.65
C ALA A 185 -6.03 -0.61 21.63
N TYR A 186 -6.50 -0.15 20.48
CA TYR A 186 -5.65 0.41 19.42
C TYR A 186 -5.47 1.91 19.56
N GLU A 187 -4.35 2.43 19.05
CA GLU A 187 -4.20 3.84 18.71
C GLU A 187 -4.48 4.05 17.22
N THR A 188 -5.16 5.16 16.89
CA THR A 188 -5.33 5.57 15.49
C THR A 188 -4.09 6.32 15.02
N ILE A 189 -3.47 5.82 13.95
CA ILE A 189 -2.28 6.41 13.36
C ILE A 189 -2.71 7.19 12.13
N VAL A 190 -2.53 8.50 12.12
CA VAL A 190 -2.75 9.35 10.93
C VAL A 190 -1.57 9.20 9.98
N VAL A 191 -1.87 9.01 8.69
CA VAL A 191 -0.85 8.85 7.64
C VAL A 191 -0.81 10.11 6.79
N GLU A 192 0.31 10.83 6.86
CA GLU A 192 0.61 11.96 5.98
C GLU A 192 1.53 11.47 4.86
N ARG A 193 1.08 11.53 3.61
CA ARG A 193 1.84 11.10 2.43
C ARG A 193 2.80 12.20 1.99
N ASP A 194 3.93 11.82 1.41
CA ASP A 194 4.94 12.72 0.85
C ASP A 194 5.52 12.14 -0.44
N GLU A 195 6.42 12.85 -1.10
CA GLU A 195 7.01 12.42 -2.36
C GLU A 195 7.68 11.03 -2.28
N LYS A 196 7.73 10.34 -3.43
CA LYS A 196 8.41 9.05 -3.60
C LYS A 196 7.88 7.96 -2.65
N GLY A 197 6.58 7.96 -2.36
CA GLY A 197 5.94 6.94 -1.53
C GLY A 197 6.27 7.05 -0.04
N LEU A 198 6.99 8.09 0.37
CA LEU A 198 7.23 8.37 1.78
C LEU A 198 5.92 8.67 2.50
N CYS A 199 5.85 8.26 3.76
CA CYS A 199 4.79 8.64 4.66
C CYS A 199 5.33 8.99 6.04
N PHE A 200 4.59 9.84 6.73
CA PHE A 200 4.83 10.22 8.12
C PHE A 200 3.63 9.76 8.95
N PHE A 201 3.94 9.14 10.09
CA PHE A 201 2.93 8.66 11.02
C PHE A 201 2.77 9.60 12.19
N LYS A 202 1.52 9.90 12.54
CA LYS A 202 1.16 10.89 13.55
C LYS A 202 0.08 10.32 14.47
N GLY A 203 0.22 10.58 15.77
CA GLY A 203 -0.80 10.20 16.74
C GLY A 203 -1.99 11.15 16.73
N SER A 204 -3.05 10.74 17.42
CA SER A 204 -4.22 11.60 17.69
C SER A 204 -3.86 12.91 18.43
N ASN A 205 -2.75 12.91 19.17
CA ASN A 205 -2.18 14.07 19.86
C ASN A 205 -1.51 15.11 18.92
N GLY A 206 -1.43 14.82 17.62
CA GLY A 206 -0.81 15.68 16.63
C GLY A 206 0.73 15.65 16.63
N LYS A 207 1.35 14.73 17.37
CA LYS A 207 2.80 14.49 17.36
C LYS A 207 3.16 13.36 16.40
N TYR A 208 4.36 13.42 15.84
CA TYR A 208 4.87 12.40 14.93
C TYR A 208 5.51 11.24 15.67
N TRP A 209 5.52 10.10 14.99
CA TRP A 209 6.35 8.96 15.38
C TRP A 209 7.82 9.36 15.40
N ASN A 210 8.49 8.99 16.47
CA ASN A 210 9.91 9.16 16.68
C ASN A 210 10.52 7.78 16.94
N VAL A 211 11.65 7.50 16.28
CA VAL A 211 12.43 6.29 16.54
C VAL A 211 13.53 6.66 17.51
N CYS A 212 13.43 6.19 18.76
CA CYS A 212 14.41 6.42 19.80
C CYS A 212 15.74 5.70 19.49
N GLU A 213 16.81 6.06 20.20
CA GLU A 213 18.13 5.42 20.06
C GLU A 213 18.11 3.91 20.31
N ASP A 214 17.22 3.43 21.18
CA ASP A 214 17.01 2.00 21.45
C ASP A 214 16.12 1.29 20.40
N GLY A 215 15.74 2.01 19.35
CA GLY A 215 14.85 1.61 18.26
C GLY A 215 13.36 1.72 18.61
N THR A 216 12.99 1.97 19.87
CA THR A 216 11.58 1.98 20.27
C THR A 216 10.86 3.20 19.71
N ILE A 217 9.55 3.09 19.47
CA ILE A 217 8.80 4.15 18.83
C ILE A 217 7.97 4.91 19.87
N THR A 218 8.12 6.24 19.91
CA THR A 218 7.30 7.17 20.69
C THR A 218 6.51 8.10 19.78
N VAL A 219 5.43 8.69 20.28
CA VAL A 219 4.59 9.66 19.54
C VAL A 219 4.60 11.02 20.24
N ASP A 220 5.76 11.66 20.22
CA ASP A 220 6.04 12.91 20.94
C ASP A 220 6.87 13.92 20.14
N SER A 221 7.25 13.59 18.89
CA SER A 221 8.10 14.46 18.08
C SER A 221 7.31 15.52 17.32
N ASP A 222 7.90 16.71 17.19
CA ASP A 222 7.48 17.76 16.27
C ASP A 222 8.16 17.63 14.89
N VAL A 223 9.16 16.76 14.78
CA VAL A 223 9.91 16.49 13.55
C VAL A 223 9.35 15.23 12.89
N ARG A 224 9.21 15.30 11.57
CA ARG A 224 8.69 14.21 10.74
C ARG A 224 9.82 13.21 10.43
N HIS A 225 9.62 11.94 10.76
CA HIS A 225 10.50 10.84 10.36
C HIS A 225 9.83 9.99 9.28
N GLY A 226 10.52 9.79 8.15
CA GLY A 226 9.97 9.13 6.98
C GLY A 226 9.93 7.61 7.08
N PHE A 227 8.83 7.03 6.63
CA PHE A 227 8.60 5.60 6.51
C PHE A 227 8.07 5.23 5.12
N PHE A 228 8.18 3.96 4.76
CA PHE A 228 7.55 3.34 3.61
C PHE A 228 6.56 2.28 4.08
N ILE A 229 5.42 2.21 3.40
CA ILE A 229 4.44 1.13 3.55
C ILE A 229 4.66 0.15 2.41
N GLU A 230 4.90 -1.11 2.75
CA GLU A 230 5.05 -2.17 1.78
C GLU A 230 3.89 -3.15 1.91
N LEU A 231 3.01 -3.18 0.92
CA LEU A 231 1.89 -4.12 0.89
C LEU A 231 2.39 -5.53 0.56
N ARG A 232 2.12 -6.49 1.45
CA ARG A 232 2.65 -7.87 1.35
C ARG A 232 1.55 -8.91 1.16
N GLU A 233 0.49 -8.80 1.96
CA GLU A 233 -0.69 -9.66 1.91
C GLU A 233 -1.96 -8.79 1.82
N PRO A 234 -3.12 -9.34 1.42
CA PRO A 234 -4.33 -8.55 1.18
C PRO A 234 -4.70 -7.62 2.35
N SER A 235 -4.50 -8.09 3.59
CA SER A 235 -4.72 -7.30 4.80
C SER A 235 -3.45 -7.04 5.61
N LYS A 236 -2.25 -7.31 5.09
CA LYS A 236 -1.00 -7.06 5.83
C LYS A 236 0.04 -6.26 5.08
N LEU A 237 0.69 -5.38 5.81
CA LEU A 237 1.77 -4.53 5.34
C LEU A 237 3.02 -4.69 6.22
N CYS A 238 4.18 -4.35 5.66
CA CYS A 238 5.37 -4.04 6.43
C CYS A 238 5.54 -2.52 6.50
N ILE A 239 6.17 -2.05 7.56
CA ILE A 239 6.58 -0.65 7.71
C ILE A 239 8.10 -0.62 7.77
N LYS A 240 8.71 0.12 6.86
CA LYS A 240 10.16 0.29 6.75
C LYS A 240 10.51 1.75 6.99
N THR A 241 11.57 2.05 7.74
CA THR A 241 12.07 3.41 7.85
C THR A 241 12.70 3.84 6.52
N ALA A 242 12.82 5.15 6.28
CA ALA A 242 13.56 5.67 5.13
C ALA A 242 15.04 5.22 5.09
N HIS A 243 15.56 4.68 6.19
CA HIS A 243 16.91 4.12 6.32
C HIS A 243 16.95 2.58 6.13
N GLY A 244 15.85 1.96 5.71
CA GLY A 244 15.82 0.54 5.32
C GLY A 244 15.53 -0.46 6.45
N SER A 245 15.38 -0.01 7.70
CA SER A 245 15.08 -0.89 8.84
C SER A 245 13.58 -1.07 9.04
N TYR A 246 13.14 -2.29 9.40
CA TYR A 246 11.73 -2.61 9.57
C TYR A 246 11.25 -2.41 11.00
N VAL A 247 9.98 -2.03 11.11
CA VAL A 247 9.22 -1.99 12.38
C VAL A 247 8.76 -3.40 12.74
N MET A 248 9.07 -3.79 13.97
CA MET A 248 9.00 -5.15 14.48
C MET A 248 8.17 -5.26 15.76
N ALA A 249 7.48 -6.38 15.91
CA ALA A 249 6.92 -6.85 17.17
C ALA A 249 7.92 -7.78 17.88
N GLU A 250 8.42 -7.37 19.03
CA GLU A 250 9.24 -8.23 19.90
C GLU A 250 8.37 -9.18 20.73
N LYS A 251 8.93 -10.28 21.21
CA LYS A 251 8.21 -11.30 22.01
C LYS A 251 7.55 -10.76 23.30
N ASN A 252 8.02 -9.64 23.80
CA ASN A 252 7.50 -8.98 25.00
C ASN A 252 6.48 -7.86 24.69
N GLY A 253 6.04 -7.73 23.44
CA GLY A 253 5.14 -6.68 22.98
C GLY A 253 5.81 -5.34 22.70
N THR A 254 7.15 -5.27 22.71
CA THR A 254 7.85 -4.04 22.32
C THR A 254 7.66 -3.78 20.83
N PHE A 255 7.24 -2.56 20.50
CA PHE A 255 7.10 -2.05 19.14
C PHE A 255 8.33 -1.19 18.81
N LYS A 256 9.21 -1.68 17.92
CA LYS A 256 10.50 -1.02 17.66
C LYS A 256 11.04 -1.25 16.25
N VAL A 257 11.98 -0.42 15.84
CA VAL A 257 12.76 -0.56 14.60
C VAL A 257 14.03 -1.35 14.88
N ASN A 258 14.12 -2.56 14.34
CA ASN A 258 15.33 -3.39 14.37
C ASN A 258 15.34 -4.51 13.32
N GLY A 259 14.33 -4.59 12.46
CA GLY A 259 14.32 -5.61 11.41
C GLY A 259 15.31 -5.24 10.31
N ALA A 260 16.21 -6.17 9.98
CA ALA A 260 17.21 -5.96 8.94
C ALA A 260 16.76 -6.41 7.55
N SER A 261 15.73 -7.25 7.47
CA SER A 261 15.25 -7.83 6.21
C SER A 261 13.75 -8.06 6.21
N TYR A 262 13.17 -8.09 5.02
CA TYR A 262 11.77 -8.42 4.78
C TYR A 262 11.40 -9.80 5.31
N ASP A 263 12.25 -10.82 5.14
CA ASP A 263 11.95 -12.20 5.56
C ASP A 263 11.71 -12.33 7.07
N THR A 264 12.31 -11.41 7.83
CA THR A 264 12.15 -11.34 9.28
C THR A 264 11.12 -10.30 9.70
N ALA A 265 10.61 -9.47 8.80
CA ALA A 265 9.78 -8.31 9.14
C ALA A 265 8.43 -8.73 9.73
N THR A 266 7.89 -7.94 10.66
CA THR A 266 6.54 -8.16 11.17
C THR A 266 5.51 -7.70 10.15
N PHE A 267 4.54 -8.58 9.85
CA PHE A 267 3.41 -8.25 8.99
C PHE A 267 2.27 -7.71 9.84
N TRP A 268 1.95 -6.44 9.64
CA TRP A 268 0.93 -5.71 10.40
C TRP A 268 -0.40 -5.79 9.68
N GLU A 269 -1.43 -6.32 10.35
CA GLU A 269 -2.82 -6.19 9.91
C GLU A 269 -3.26 -4.72 9.99
N TYR A 270 -3.95 -4.20 8.97
CA TYR A 270 -4.30 -2.78 8.82
C TYR A 270 -5.72 -2.49 8.27
#